data_AF-A0A3G2TBU4-F1
#
_entry.id   AF-A0A3G2TBU4-F1
#
_cell.length_a   1.000
_cell.length_b   1.000
_cell.length_c   1.000
_cell.angle_alpha   90.00
_cell.angle_beta   90.00
_cell.angle_gamma   90.00
#
_symmetry.space_group_name_H-M   'P 1'
#
loop_
_entity.id
_entity.type
_entity.pdbx_description
1 polymer ?
#
loop_
_entity_poly.entity_id
_entity_poly.type
_entity_poly.pdbx_seq_one_letter_code
_entity_poly.pdbx_strand_id
1 'polypeptide(L)'
;MEFKLNKIEDWEQVVQEILPELKHNILLLKGNLGAGKTTFSKYLLKALGSNDEVSSPTYAIVNEYHTPKGDIFHFDLYRIKNIGEVYDIGMDEYLDRAYLCIIEWPEVYEEELAGQPYHEMRIETTPEGRKICFS
;
A
#
# COMPACT_ATOMS: atom_id res chain seq x y z
N MET A 1 -6.42 4.81 -13.60
CA MET A 1 -5.86 3.81 -14.52
C MET A 1 -6.48 2.45 -14.23
N GLU A 2 -6.71 1.60 -15.24
CA GLU A 2 -7.21 0.24 -15.06
C GLU A 2 -6.25 -0.79 -15.66
N PHE A 3 -6.02 -1.89 -14.95
CA PHE A 3 -5.15 -2.99 -15.38
C PHE A 3 -5.82 -4.35 -15.19
N LYS A 4 -5.39 -5.34 -15.97
CA LYS A 4 -5.77 -6.75 -15.83
C LYS A 4 -4.53 -7.60 -15.65
N LEU A 5 -4.48 -8.40 -14.60
CA LEU A 5 -3.37 -9.31 -14.32
C LEU A 5 -3.82 -10.75 -14.48
N ASN A 6 -3.12 -11.49 -15.33
CA ASN A 6 -3.32 -12.92 -15.54
C ASN A 6 -2.15 -13.74 -14.98
N LYS A 7 -0.99 -13.11 -14.79
CA LYS A 7 0.24 -13.71 -14.24
C LYS A 7 0.86 -12.83 -13.17
N ILE A 8 1.83 -13.38 -12.43
CA ILE A 8 2.46 -12.64 -11.32
C ILE A 8 3.46 -11.59 -11.82
N GLU A 9 4.06 -11.81 -12.99
CA GLU A 9 5.01 -10.90 -13.62
C GLU A 9 4.33 -9.60 -14.11
N ASP A 10 3.02 -9.64 -14.35
CA ASP A 10 2.23 -8.47 -14.78
C ASP A 10 2.28 -7.33 -13.74
N TRP A 11 2.60 -7.63 -12.47
CA TRP A 11 2.81 -6.62 -11.43
C TRP A 11 3.95 -5.65 -11.74
N GLU A 12 5.01 -6.10 -12.42
CA GLU A 12 6.12 -5.22 -12.80
C GLU A 12 5.65 -4.13 -13.75
N GLN A 13 4.83 -4.50 -14.75
CA GLN A 13 4.26 -3.53 -15.68
C GLN A 13 3.32 -2.55 -14.96
N VAL A 14 2.46 -3.03 -14.07
CA VAL A 14 1.56 -2.14 -13.30
C VAL A 14 2.35 -1.15 -12.46
N VAL A 15 3.42 -1.60 -11.81
CA VAL A 15 4.29 -0.69 -11.03
C VAL A 15 4.96 0.34 -11.93
N GLN A 16 5.50 -0.04 -13.09
CA GLN A 16 6.13 0.92 -14.01
C GLN A 16 5.16 2.01 -14.50
N GLU A 17 3.89 1.67 -14.69
CA GLU A 17 2.85 2.61 -15.11
C GLU A 17 2.36 3.51 -13.97
N ILE A 18 2.31 3.00 -12.73
CA ILE A 18 1.83 3.76 -11.55
C ILE A 18 2.92 4.63 -10.94
N LEU A 19 4.19 4.20 -10.99
CA LEU A 19 5.30 4.89 -10.33
C LEU A 19 5.41 6.38 -10.73
N PRO A 20 5.26 6.77 -12.01
CA PRO A 20 5.26 8.18 -12.40
C PRO A 20 4.05 8.95 -11.87
N GLU A 21 2.93 8.29 -11.60
CA GLU A 21 1.67 8.89 -11.15
C GLU A 21 1.58 9.03 -9.62
N LEU A 22 2.45 8.35 -8.86
CA LEU A 22 2.55 8.52 -7.40
C LEU A 22 3.08 9.91 -7.04
N LYS A 23 2.17 10.88 -6.90
CA LYS A 23 2.43 12.28 -6.52
C LYS A 23 2.26 12.58 -5.03
N HIS A 24 1.74 11.64 -4.25
CA HIS A 24 1.42 11.81 -2.84
C HIS A 24 2.13 10.72 -2.03
N ASN A 25 2.43 11.03 -0.78
CA ASN A 25 3.11 10.14 0.15
C ASN A 25 2.16 9.12 0.79
N ILE A 26 0.89 9.04 0.38
CA ILE A 26 -0.09 8.09 0.92
C ILE A 26 -0.64 7.26 -0.23
N LEU A 27 -0.54 5.93 -0.09
CA LEU A 27 -1.09 4.95 -1.02
C LEU A 27 -1.95 3.93 -0.27
N LEU A 28 -3.25 3.96 -0.56
CA LEU A 28 -4.23 3.06 0.01
C LEU A 28 -4.37 1.81 -0.86
N LEU A 29 -4.22 0.63 -0.26
CA LEU A 29 -4.40 -0.65 -0.94
C LEU A 29 -5.65 -1.34 -0.42
N LYS A 30 -6.67 -1.42 -1.28
CA LYS A 30 -7.95 -2.07 -1.01
C LYS A 30 -8.10 -3.35 -1.81
N GLY A 31 -8.80 -4.32 -1.25
CA GLY A 31 -9.10 -5.59 -1.91
C GLY A 31 -9.15 -6.74 -0.92
N ASN A 32 -9.77 -7.84 -1.32
CA ASN A 32 -10.01 -8.99 -0.44
C ASN A 32 -8.71 -9.65 0.06
N LEU A 33 -8.83 -10.50 1.08
CA LEU A 33 -7.71 -11.33 1.55
C LEU A 33 -7.19 -12.18 0.38
N GLY A 34 -5.87 -12.19 0.18
CA GLY A 34 -5.25 -12.88 -0.96
C GLY A 34 -5.37 -12.19 -2.31
N ALA A 35 -5.97 -10.99 -2.38
CA ALA A 35 -6.07 -10.22 -3.63
C ALA A 35 -4.69 -9.84 -4.20
N GLY A 36 -3.64 -9.75 -3.36
CA GLY A 36 -2.28 -9.46 -3.80
C GLY A 36 -1.76 -8.08 -3.41
N LYS A 37 -2.40 -7.40 -2.44
CA LYS A 37 -1.95 -6.12 -1.88
C LYS A 37 -0.47 -6.15 -1.45
N THR A 38 -0.10 -7.07 -0.56
CA THR A 38 1.31 -7.23 -0.16
C THR A 38 2.22 -7.60 -1.34
N THR A 39 1.74 -8.39 -2.30
CA THR A 39 2.52 -8.70 -3.52
C THR A 39 2.83 -7.43 -4.29
N PHE A 40 1.85 -6.55 -4.50
CA PHE A 40 2.06 -5.25 -5.11
C PHE A 40 3.08 -4.41 -4.33
N SER A 41 2.96 -4.32 -2.99
CA SER A 41 3.93 -3.60 -2.14
C SER A 41 5.36 -4.08 -2.37
N LYS A 42 5.59 -5.40 -2.53
CA LYS A 42 6.91 -5.96 -2.84
C LYS A 42 7.47 -5.44 -4.16
N TYR A 43 6.67 -5.45 -5.23
CA TYR A 43 7.11 -4.95 -6.54
C TYR A 43 7.35 -3.43 -6.51
N LEU A 44 6.48 -2.68 -5.82
CA LEU A 44 6.61 -1.23 -5.68
C LEU A 44 7.89 -0.85 -4.91
N LEU A 45 8.14 -1.46 -3.76
CA LEU A 45 9.33 -1.22 -2.94
C LEU A 45 10.63 -1.54 -3.70
N LYS A 46 10.64 -2.64 -4.45
CA LYS A 46 11.76 -2.99 -5.33
C LYS A 46 11.98 -1.93 -6.41
N ALA A 47 10.91 -1.45 -7.07
CA ALA A 47 11.01 -0.41 -8.10
C ALA A 47 11.44 0.94 -7.53
N LEU A 48 11.13 1.21 -6.26
CA LEU A 48 11.60 2.38 -5.51
C LEU A 48 13.04 2.24 -5.00
N GLY A 49 13.68 1.08 -5.21
CA GLY A 49 15.08 0.84 -4.90
C GLY A 49 15.35 0.37 -3.47
N SER A 50 14.34 -0.15 -2.76
CA SER A 50 14.57 -0.84 -1.49
C SER A 50 15.23 -2.20 -1.73
N ASN A 51 16.20 -2.53 -0.87
CA ASN A 51 16.83 -3.87 -0.82
C ASN A 51 16.30 -4.72 0.35
N ASP A 52 15.33 -4.21 1.10
CA ASP A 52 14.81 -4.87 2.29
C ASP A 52 13.90 -6.04 1.92
N GLU A 53 13.83 -7.04 2.80
CA GLU A 53 12.91 -8.17 2.61
C GLU A 53 11.48 -7.74 2.96
N VAL A 54 10.65 -7.61 1.93
CA VAL A 54 9.28 -7.13 2.09
C VAL A 54 8.34 -8.27 2.46
N SER A 55 7.62 -8.08 3.57
CA SER A 55 6.58 -8.98 4.09
C SER A 55 5.40 -8.17 4.64
N SER A 56 4.22 -8.78 4.77
CA SER A 56 3.11 -8.10 5.46
C SER A 56 3.46 -7.98 6.95
N PRO A 57 3.23 -6.82 7.58
CA PRO A 57 3.44 -6.60 9.01
C PRO A 57 2.32 -7.27 9.82
N THR A 58 2.14 -8.58 9.65
CA THR A 58 1.00 -9.33 10.23
C THR A 58 0.98 -9.30 11.76
N TYR A 59 2.15 -9.07 12.38
CA TYR A 59 2.33 -8.94 13.83
C TYR A 59 2.92 -7.59 14.26
N ALA A 60 3.68 -6.93 13.39
CA ALA A 60 4.36 -5.67 13.70
C ALA A 60 3.45 -4.44 13.50
N ILE A 61 2.28 -4.60 12.88
CA ILE A 61 1.32 -3.54 12.48
C ILE A 61 1.91 -2.62 11.39
N VAL A 62 3.17 -2.21 11.53
CA VAL A 62 3.96 -1.44 10.58
C VAL A 62 5.30 -2.13 10.31
N ASN A 63 5.71 -2.16 9.05
CA ASN A 63 7.08 -2.43 8.64
C ASN A 63 7.70 -1.13 8.08
N GLU A 64 8.98 -0.93 8.36
CA GLU A 64 9.77 0.19 7.85
C GLU A 64 10.76 -0.32 6.81
N TYR A 65 10.83 0.36 5.66
CA TYR A 65 11.70 0.01 4.56
C TYR A 65 12.47 1.23 4.09
N HIS A 66 13.76 1.05 3.81
CA HIS A 66 14.64 2.12 3.38
C HIS A 66 14.72 2.17 1.86
N THR A 67 14.66 3.39 1.31
CA THR A 67 14.91 3.65 -0.11
C THR A 67 15.87 4.83 -0.28
N PRO A 68 16.48 5.01 -1.47
CA PRO A 68 17.31 6.19 -1.74
C PRO A 68 16.59 7.54 -1.60
N LYS A 69 15.25 7.56 -1.60
CA LYS A 69 14.44 8.79 -1.50
C LYS A 69 13.91 9.07 -0.09
N GLY A 70 14.09 8.12 0.84
CA GLY A 70 13.58 8.20 2.21
C GLY A 70 12.80 6.94 2.60
N ASP A 71 12.28 6.96 3.81
CA ASP A 71 11.68 5.79 4.44
C ASP A 71 10.25 5.56 3.97
N ILE A 72 9.91 4.29 3.79
CA ILE A 72 8.58 3.83 3.41
C ILE A 72 8.01 3.03 4.57
N PHE A 73 6.82 3.41 5.02
CA PHE A 73 6.10 2.70 6.06
C PHE A 73 4.96 1.91 5.44
N HIS A 74 4.91 0.61 5.73
CA HIS A 74 3.87 -0.27 5.25
C HIS A 74 3.02 -0.71 6.43
N PHE A 75 1.75 -0.30 6.42
CA PHE A 75 0.75 -0.65 7.41
C PHE A 75 -0.18 -1.73 6.88
N ASP A 76 -0.55 -2.68 7.74
CA ASP A 76 -1.62 -3.65 7.48
C ASP A 76 -2.65 -3.57 8.61
N LEU A 77 -3.75 -2.87 8.33
CA LEU A 77 -4.77 -2.58 9.33
C LEU A 77 -5.87 -3.65 9.39
N TYR A 78 -5.70 -4.79 8.72
CA TYR A 78 -6.71 -5.86 8.65
C TYR A 78 -7.25 -6.32 10.01
N ARG A 79 -6.40 -6.27 11.06
CA ARG A 79 -6.73 -6.72 12.41
C ARG A 79 -7.11 -5.59 13.36
N ILE A 80 -6.97 -4.34 12.94
CA ILE A 80 -7.24 -3.17 13.76
C ILE A 80 -8.75 -2.98 13.82
N LYS A 81 -9.29 -2.91 15.04
CA LYS A 81 -10.76 -2.98 15.23
C LYS A 81 -11.42 -1.62 15.27
N ASN A 82 -10.68 -0.58 15.63
CA ASN A 82 -11.20 0.75 15.86
C ASN A 82 -10.09 1.78 15.73
N ILE A 83 -10.48 3.03 15.59
CA ILE A 83 -9.57 4.15 15.40
C ILE A 83 -8.64 4.40 16.60
N GLY A 84 -9.07 4.09 17.82
CA GLY A 84 -8.24 4.25 19.03
C GLY A 84 -6.95 3.43 18.97
N GLU A 85 -7.03 2.20 18.46
CA GLU A 85 -5.84 1.37 18.23
C GLU A 85 -4.88 2.01 17.22
N VAL A 86 -5.39 2.70 16.19
CA VAL A 86 -4.57 3.44 15.20
C VAL A 86 -3.84 4.62 15.84
N TYR A 87 -4.51 5.36 16.72
CA TYR A 87 -3.89 6.43 17.47
C TYR A 87 -2.82 5.92 18.45
N ASP A 88 -3.05 4.78 19.11
CA ASP A 88 -2.06 4.15 19.99
C ASP A 88 -0.78 3.72 19.24
N ILE A 89 -0.90 3.39 17.96
CA ILE A 89 0.24 3.09 17.06
C ILE A 89 1.03 4.37 16.71
N GLY A 90 0.40 5.55 16.79
CA GLY A 90 1.01 6.83 16.42
C GLY A 90 1.12 7.02 14.90
N MET A 91 0.15 6.52 14.13
CA MET A 91 0.20 6.50 12.66
C MET A 91 0.45 7.87 12.01
N ASP A 92 -0.08 8.94 12.59
CA ASP A 92 0.09 10.32 12.09
C ASP A 92 1.57 10.74 12.02
N GLU A 93 2.38 10.35 13.01
CA GLU A 93 3.81 10.69 13.05
C GLU A 93 4.58 10.02 11.89
N TYR A 94 4.12 8.86 11.44
CA TYR A 94 4.70 8.19 10.28
C TYR A 94 4.31 8.89 8.99
N LEU A 95 3.03 9.27 8.83
CA LEU A 95 2.56 9.99 7.64
C LEU A 95 3.37 11.26 7.37
N ASP A 96 3.67 12.02 8.43
CA ASP A 96 4.38 13.30 8.33
C ASP A 96 5.84 13.17 7.86
N ARG A 97 6.51 12.05 8.18
CA ARG A 97 7.94 11.85 7.89
C ARG A 97 8.21 10.91 6.72
N ALA A 98 7.20 10.20 6.24
CA ALA A 98 7.35 9.18 5.21
C ALA A 98 7.69 9.79 3.84
N TYR A 99 8.59 9.11 3.12
CA TYR A 99 8.62 9.24 1.67
C TYR A 99 7.35 8.65 1.04
N LEU A 100 6.89 7.50 1.55
CA LEU A 100 5.62 6.86 1.18
C LEU A 100 5.06 6.03 2.34
N CYS A 101 3.77 6.13 2.56
CA CYS A 101 2.98 5.26 3.43
C CYS A 101 2.10 4.37 2.55
N ILE A 102 2.32 3.06 2.64
CA ILE A 102 1.50 2.04 1.99
C ILE A 102 0.56 1.50 3.05
N ILE A 103 -0.75 1.69 2.89
CA ILE A 103 -1.75 1.32 3.89
C ILE A 103 -2.66 0.25 3.30
N GLU A 104 -2.50 -1.00 3.74
CA GLU A 104 -3.44 -2.08 3.43
C GLU A 104 -4.64 -2.04 4.37
N TRP A 105 -5.84 -2.25 3.82
CA TRP A 105 -7.11 -2.23 4.56
C TRP A 105 -7.36 -0.91 5.31
N PRO A 106 -7.39 0.22 4.61
CA PRO A 106 -7.47 1.55 5.23
C PRO A 106 -8.82 1.86 5.89
N GLU A 107 -9.82 0.98 5.83
CA GLU A 107 -11.22 1.29 6.13
C GLU A 107 -11.46 1.86 7.54
N VAL A 108 -10.64 1.47 8.52
CA VAL A 108 -10.73 1.95 9.91
C VAL A 108 -10.14 3.36 10.10
N TYR A 109 -9.31 3.83 9.17
CA TYR A 109 -8.55 5.07 9.26
C TYR A 109 -8.87 6.05 8.12
N GLU A 110 -9.62 5.62 7.10
CA GLU A 110 -9.88 6.41 5.90
C GLU A 110 -10.60 7.74 6.18
N GLU A 111 -11.45 7.80 7.21
CA GLU A 111 -12.09 9.05 7.64
C GLU A 111 -11.08 10.08 8.16
N GLU A 112 -10.00 9.66 8.82
CA GLU A 112 -8.94 10.56 9.31
C GLU A 112 -8.09 11.14 8.19
N LEU A 113 -8.05 10.45 7.05
CA LEU A 113 -7.38 10.94 5.85
C LEU A 113 -8.21 12.00 5.10
N ALA A 114 -9.40 12.34 5.59
CA ALA A 114 -10.24 13.37 4.98
C ALA A 114 -9.48 14.71 4.90
N GLY A 115 -9.31 15.21 3.67
CA GLY A 115 -8.58 16.46 3.40
C GLY A 115 -7.08 16.29 3.13
N GLN A 116 -6.55 15.06 3.23
CA GLN A 116 -5.20 14.73 2.77
C GLN A 116 -5.25 14.18 1.34
N PRO A 117 -4.30 14.54 0.47
CA PRO A 117 -4.21 13.93 -0.84
C PRO A 117 -3.58 12.53 -0.73
N TYR A 118 -4.25 11.53 -1.29
CA TYR A 118 -3.77 10.15 -1.34
C TYR A 118 -4.06 9.53 -2.70
N HIS A 119 -3.34 8.44 -3.00
CA HIS A 119 -3.65 7.54 -4.10
C HIS A 119 -4.40 6.32 -3.58
N GLU A 120 -5.35 5.79 -4.34
CA GLU A 120 -6.04 4.54 -4.04
C GLU A 120 -5.76 3.51 -5.13
N MET A 121 -5.40 2.31 -4.71
CA MET A 121 -5.42 1.10 -5.54
C MET A 121 -6.46 0.13 -4.99
N ARG A 122 -7.42 -0.24 -5.83
CA ARG A 122 -8.35 -1.35 -5.57
C ARG A 122 -7.98 -2.56 -6.41
N ILE A 123 -7.86 -3.72 -5.76
CA ILE A 123 -7.55 -5.01 -6.37
C ILE A 123 -8.74 -5.96 -6.19
N GLU A 124 -9.35 -6.34 -7.31
CA GLU A 124 -10.49 -7.26 -7.35
C GLU A 124 -10.07 -8.58 -7.98
N THR A 125 -10.31 -9.69 -7.28
CA THR A 125 -10.09 -11.03 -7.84
C THR A 125 -11.26 -11.39 -8.76
N THR A 126 -10.97 -11.83 -9.98
CA THR A 126 -11.96 -12.29 -10.96
C THR A 126 -11.66 -13.75 -11.37
N PRO A 127 -12.59 -14.46 -12.02
CA PRO A 127 -12.33 -15.81 -12.53
C PRO A 127 -11.15 -15.89 -13.50
N GLU A 128 -10.89 -14.81 -14.25
CA GLU A 128 -9.82 -14.72 -15.25
C GLU A 128 -8.50 -14.18 -14.69
N GLY A 129 -8.46 -13.72 -13.43
CA GLY A 129 -7.26 -13.14 -12.84
C GLY A 129 -7.56 -12.05 -11.80
N ARG A 130 -6.98 -10.86 -11.99
CA ARG A 130 -7.24 -9.69 -11.13
C ARG A 130 -7.51 -8.45 -11.97
N LYS A 131 -8.48 -7.65 -11.55
CA LYS A 131 -8.68 -6.28 -12.03
C LYS A 131 -8.08 -5.31 -11.02
N ILE A 132 -7.32 -4.33 -11.50
CA ILE A 132 -6.75 -3.27 -10.68
C ILE A 132 -7.28 -1.93 -11.16
N CYS A 133 -7.75 -1.12 -10.22
CA CYS A 133 -8.11 0.27 -10.46
C CYS A 133 -7.21 1.14 -9.58
N PHE A 134 -6.47 2.06 -10.21
CA PHE A 134 -5.64 3.06 -9.53
C PHE A 134 -6.20 4.46 -9.78
N SER A 135 -6.30 5.30 -8.75
CA SER A 135 -6.80 6.66 -8.81
C SER A 135 -6.04 7.62 -7.91
#